data_AF-A0A085WV53-F1
#
_entry.id   AF-A0A085WV53-F1
#
_cell.length_a   1.000
_cell.length_b   1.000
_cell.length_c   1.000
_cell.angle_alpha   90.00
_cell.angle_beta   90.00
_cell.angle_gamma   90.00
#
_symmetry.space_group_name_H-M   'P 1'
#
loop_
_entity.id
_entity.type
_entity.pdbx_description
1 polymer ?
#
loop_
_entity_poly.entity_id
_entity_poly.type
_entity_poly.pdbx_seq_one_letter_code
_entity_poly.pdbx_strand_id
1 'polypeptide(L)'
;MNSDFRECLAEGVALFNAGRWYEAHELWEEAWRRESGPRRALLQGLIQVAAGWLKQTEGRAEGARTLFGRALERLEPLPTPCEGVDVGVLVSQVRQWREAGAHGTPVLTFHPVQEA
;
A
#
# COMPACT_ATOMS: atom_id res chain seq x y z
N MET A 1 16.08 15.88 9.88
CA MET A 1 14.66 15.63 9.60
C MET A 1 14.57 14.54 8.53
N ASN A 2 14.72 13.27 8.94
CA ASN A 2 14.38 12.09 8.12
C ASN A 2 13.05 11.47 8.60
N SER A 3 12.25 12.25 9.33
CA SER A 3 11.02 11.82 10.01
C SER A 3 9.82 11.76 9.07
N ASP A 4 9.75 12.62 8.05
CA ASP A 4 8.53 12.84 7.25
C ASP A 4 8.06 11.56 6.52
N PHE A 5 8.97 10.81 5.90
CA PHE A 5 8.58 9.61 5.14
C PHE A 5 8.08 8.48 6.04
N ARG A 6 8.83 8.16 7.10
CA ARG A 6 8.51 7.01 7.96
C ARG A 6 7.24 7.26 8.78
N GLU A 7 7.05 8.49 9.25
CA GLU A 7 5.82 8.90 9.94
C GLU A 7 4.62 8.82 8.99
N CYS A 8 4.74 9.38 7.77
CA CYS A 8 3.72 9.28 6.74
C CYS A 8 3.37 7.81 6.39
N LEU A 9 4.39 6.96 6.23
CA LEU A 9 4.20 5.56 5.93
C LEU A 9 3.46 4.84 7.06
N ALA A 10 3.89 5.01 8.30
CA ALA A 10 3.28 4.38 9.47
C ALA A 10 1.83 4.86 9.71
N GLU A 11 1.59 6.17 9.60
CA GLU A 11 0.24 6.75 9.73
C GLU A 11 -0.68 6.25 8.62
N GLY A 12 -0.21 6.22 7.36
CA GLY A 12 -1.00 5.69 6.26
C GLY A 12 -1.31 4.21 6.41
N VAL A 13 -0.39 3.41 6.96
CA VAL A 13 -0.66 2.00 7.30
C VAL A 13 -1.76 1.90 8.37
N ALA A 14 -1.71 2.74 9.40
CA ALA A 14 -2.75 2.76 10.43
C ALA A 14 -4.13 3.15 9.86
N LEU A 15 -4.18 4.17 9.00
CA LEU A 15 -5.39 4.59 8.29
C LEU A 15 -5.93 3.46 7.40
N PHE A 16 -5.06 2.83 6.62
CA PHE A 16 -5.43 1.73 5.74
C PHE A 16 -6.03 0.55 6.52
N ASN A 17 -5.38 0.15 7.61
CA ASN A 17 -5.85 -0.94 8.48
C ASN A 17 -7.16 -0.61 9.21
N ALA A 18 -7.46 0.68 9.39
CA ALA A 18 -8.74 1.16 9.91
C ALA A 18 -9.84 1.27 8.83
N GLY A 19 -9.57 0.87 7.58
CA GLY A 19 -10.51 0.99 6.46
C GLY A 19 -10.64 2.42 5.90
N ARG A 20 -9.80 3.35 6.35
CA ARG A 20 -9.74 4.74 5.87
C ARG A 20 -8.84 4.84 4.64
N TRP A 21 -9.22 4.12 3.59
CA TRP A 21 -8.38 3.95 2.39
C TRP A 21 -8.23 5.25 1.59
N TYR A 22 -9.21 6.14 1.62
CA TYR A 22 -9.10 7.44 0.98
C TYR A 22 -8.07 8.32 1.69
N GLU A 23 -8.10 8.38 3.01
CA GLU A 23 -7.12 9.16 3.77
C GLU A 23 -5.71 8.57 3.69
N ALA A 24 -5.59 7.24 3.70
CA ALA A 24 -4.30 6.59 3.44
C ALA A 24 -3.77 6.92 2.03
N HIS A 25 -4.64 6.91 1.01
CA HIS A 25 -4.30 7.29 -0.36
C HIS A 25 -3.74 8.71 -0.43
N GLU A 26 -4.49 9.70 0.08
CA GLU A 26 -4.09 11.11 0.02
C GLU A 26 -2.77 11.35 0.74
N LEU A 27 -2.62 10.79 1.94
CA LEU A 27 -1.40 10.92 2.74
C LEU A 27 -0.17 10.37 2.01
N TRP A 28 -0.28 9.15 1.47
CA TRP A 28 0.82 8.55 0.70
C TRP A 28 1.08 9.25 -0.62
N GLU A 29 0.05 9.78 -1.30
CA GLU A 29 0.24 10.51 -2.56
C GLU A 29 1.04 11.80 -2.34
N GLU A 30 0.80 12.52 -1.25
CA GLU A 30 1.57 13.71 -0.91
C GLU A 30 3.06 13.38 -0.72
N ALA A 31 3.38 12.34 0.05
CA ALA A 31 4.76 11.88 0.20
C ALA A 31 5.34 11.36 -1.11
N TRP A 32 4.57 10.62 -1.90
CA TRP A 32 5.01 10.03 -3.17
C TRP A 32 5.54 11.09 -4.14
N ARG A 33 4.93 12.27 -4.20
CA ARG A 33 5.38 13.38 -5.07
C ARG A 33 6.80 13.85 -4.75
N ARG A 34 7.28 13.63 -3.52
CA ARG A 34 8.57 14.11 -3.01
C ARG A 34 9.65 13.02 -3.02
N GLU A 35 9.24 11.75 -3.09
CA GLU A 35 10.12 10.59 -3.04
C GLU A 35 10.63 10.15 -4.42
N SER A 36 11.74 9.41 -4.40
CA SER A 36 12.32 8.76 -5.58
C SER A 36 12.77 7.31 -5.29
N GLY A 37 13.17 6.57 -6.33
CA GLY A 37 13.70 5.22 -6.17
C GLY A 37 12.72 4.22 -5.49
N PRO A 38 13.23 3.31 -4.64
CA PRO A 38 12.41 2.28 -3.98
C PRO A 38 11.26 2.84 -3.14
N ARG A 39 11.45 3.98 -2.45
CA ARG A 39 10.40 4.63 -1.64
C ARG A 39 9.23 5.09 -2.49
N ARG A 40 9.52 5.71 -3.63
CA ARG A 40 8.49 6.14 -4.59
C ARG A 40 7.73 4.93 -5.15
N ALA A 41 8.43 3.84 -5.47
CA ALA A 41 7.80 2.61 -5.95
C ALA A 41 6.90 1.97 -4.88
N LEU A 42 7.37 1.91 -3.63
CA LEU A 42 6.60 1.41 -2.48
C LEU A 42 5.30 2.21 -2.30
N LEU A 43 5.40 3.54 -2.17
CA LEU A 43 4.23 4.40 -2.02
C LEU A 43 3.27 4.27 -3.21
N GLN A 44 3.79 4.21 -4.44
CA GLN A 44 2.95 4.03 -5.62
C GLN A 44 2.15 2.73 -5.57
N GLY A 45 2.77 1.63 -5.13
CA GLY A 45 2.08 0.36 -4.90
C GLY A 45 0.99 0.48 -3.84
N LEU A 46 1.31 1.08 -2.68
CA LEU A 46 0.36 1.28 -1.57
C LEU A 46 -0.84 2.16 -1.97
N ILE A 47 -0.59 3.25 -2.68
CA ILE A 47 -1.63 4.14 -3.25
C ILE A 47 -2.58 3.35 -4.17
N GLN A 48 -2.03 2.50 -5.03
CA GLN A 48 -2.83 1.66 -5.94
C GLN A 48 -3.62 0.60 -5.18
N VAL A 49 -3.07 0.01 -4.11
CA VAL A 49 -3.80 -0.91 -3.23
C VAL A 49 -4.97 -0.19 -2.54
N ALA A 50 -4.75 0.99 -1.95
CA ALA A 50 -5.80 1.79 -1.33
C ALA A 50 -6.91 2.16 -2.32
N ALA A 51 -6.53 2.65 -3.51
CA ALA A 51 -7.48 2.95 -4.57
C ALA A 51 -8.25 1.70 -5.05
N GLY A 52 -7.59 0.54 -5.10
CA GLY A 52 -8.22 -0.74 -5.43
C GLY A 52 -9.31 -1.13 -4.44
N TRP A 53 -9.04 -0.96 -3.14
CA TRP A 53 -10.03 -1.18 -2.08
C TRP A 53 -11.21 -0.20 -2.14
N LEU A 54 -10.95 1.09 -2.40
CA LEU A 54 -12.02 2.06 -2.65
C LEU A 54 -12.92 1.61 -3.81
N LYS A 55 -12.34 1.26 -4.96
CA LYS A 55 -13.11 0.76 -6.11
C LYS A 55 -13.89 -0.50 -5.79
N GLN A 56 -13.33 -1.40 -5.00
CA GLN A 56 -14.03 -2.61 -4.56
C GLN A 56 -15.29 -2.26 -3.76
N THR A 57 -15.20 -1.31 -2.82
CA THR A 57 -16.36 -0.87 -2.01
C THR A 57 -17.40 -0.07 -2.80
N GLU A 58 -16.99 0.59 -3.89
CA GLU A 58 -17.90 1.22 -4.84
C GLU A 58 -18.61 0.21 -5.78
N GLY A 59 -18.37 -1.10 -5.62
CA GLY A 59 -18.90 -2.15 -6.51
C GLY A 59 -18.20 -2.22 -7.87
N ARG A 60 -17.07 -1.53 -8.04
CA ARG A 60 -16.30 -1.45 -9.29
C ARG A 60 -15.18 -2.49 -9.31
N ALA A 61 -15.56 -3.77 -9.24
CA ALA A 61 -14.62 -4.90 -9.11
C ALA A 61 -13.55 -4.94 -10.21
N GLU A 62 -13.90 -4.66 -11.46
CA GLU A 62 -12.92 -4.68 -12.56
C GLU A 62 -11.87 -3.57 -12.44
N GLY A 63 -12.30 -2.38 -11.98
CA GLY A 63 -11.39 -1.29 -11.65
C GLY A 63 -10.46 -1.64 -10.50
N ALA A 64 -10.98 -2.32 -9.47
CA ALA A 64 -10.18 -2.82 -8.35
C ALA A 64 -9.11 -3.83 -8.81
N ARG A 65 -9.49 -4.84 -9.62
CA ARG A 65 -8.54 -5.83 -10.18
C ARG A 65 -7.43 -5.19 -10.99
N THR A 66 -7.77 -4.18 -11.80
CA THR A 66 -6.79 -3.44 -12.59
C THR A 66 -5.78 -2.72 -11.69
N LEU A 67 -6.25 -2.06 -10.63
CA LEU A 67 -5.39 -1.35 -9.68
C LEU A 67 -4.51 -2.30 -8.87
N PHE A 68 -5.05 -3.44 -8.41
CA PHE A 68 -4.26 -4.48 -7.76
C PHE A 68 -3.19 -5.06 -8.70
N GLY A 69 -3.49 -5.27 -9.97
CA GLY A 69 -2.50 -5.69 -10.98
C GLY A 69 -1.34 -4.71 -11.09
N ARG A 70 -1.63 -3.41 -11.19
CA ARG A 70 -0.60 -2.36 -11.24
C ARG A 70 0.20 -2.28 -9.95
N ALA A 71 -0.44 -2.48 -8.80
CA ALA A 71 0.24 -2.49 -7.51
C ALA A 71 1.28 -3.61 -7.46
N LEU A 72 0.96 -4.80 -7.96
CA LEU A 72 1.89 -5.92 -8.05
C LEU A 72 3.12 -5.58 -8.91
N GLU A 73 2.93 -4.95 -10.07
CA GLU A 73 4.05 -4.52 -10.94
C GLU A 73 5.03 -3.58 -10.22
N ARG A 74 4.56 -2.82 -9.22
CA ARG A 74 5.39 -1.90 -8.42
C ARG A 74 6.02 -2.55 -7.21
N LEU A 75 5.31 -3.47 -6.56
CA LEU A 75 5.70 -4.07 -5.29
C LEU A 75 6.60 -5.29 -5.47
N GLU A 76 6.36 -6.13 -6.48
CA GLU A 76 7.13 -7.36 -6.70
C GLU A 76 8.65 -7.16 -6.86
N PRO A 77 9.15 -6.07 -7.47
CA PRO A 77 10.60 -5.83 -7.56
C PRO A 77 11.26 -5.35 -6.26
N LEU A 78 10.49 -5.00 -5.21
CA LEU A 78 11.03 -4.43 -3.98
C LEU A 78 11.54 -5.51 -3.01
N PRO A 79 12.57 -5.21 -2.19
CA PRO A 79 13.02 -6.12 -1.16
C PRO A 79 11.97 -6.32 -0.05
N THR A 80 12.12 -7.39 0.72
CA THR A 80 11.34 -7.63 1.93
C THR A 80 12.26 -7.71 3.15
N PRO A 81 12.04 -6.88 4.20
CA PRO A 81 11.11 -5.74 4.23
C PRO A 81 11.60 -4.55 3.37
N CYS A 82 10.67 -3.71 2.89
CA CYS A 82 10.99 -2.41 2.28
C CYS A 82 10.50 -1.30 3.21
N GLU A 83 11.43 -0.51 3.78
CA GLU A 83 11.11 0.56 4.74
C GLU A 83 10.27 0.09 5.95
N GLY A 84 10.37 -1.18 6.33
CA GLY A 84 9.60 -1.80 7.41
C GLY A 84 8.27 -2.44 6.98
N VAL A 85 7.85 -2.29 5.72
CA VAL A 85 6.68 -3.01 5.18
C VAL A 85 7.11 -4.41 4.74
N ASP A 86 6.36 -5.43 5.15
CA ASP A 86 6.51 -6.79 4.62
C ASP A 86 5.86 -6.85 3.23
N VAL A 87 6.65 -6.52 2.20
CA VAL A 87 6.20 -6.50 0.81
C VAL A 87 5.83 -7.90 0.32
N GLY A 88 6.48 -8.95 0.83
CA GLY A 88 6.19 -10.34 0.47
C GLY A 88 4.78 -10.74 0.87
N VAL A 89 4.42 -10.48 2.13
CA VAL A 89 3.05 -10.67 2.64
C VAL A 89 2.06 -9.82 1.86
N LEU A 90 2.38 -8.54 1.63
CA LEU A 90 1.52 -7.64 0.87
C LEU A 90 1.25 -8.13 -0.56
N VAL A 91 2.28 -8.57 -1.28
CA VAL A 91 2.15 -9.11 -2.65
C VAL A 91 1.25 -10.34 -2.65
N SER A 92 1.44 -11.26 -1.69
CA SER A 92 0.57 -12.44 -1.55
C SER A 92 -0.89 -12.05 -1.30
N GLN A 93 -1.14 -11.06 -0.44
CA GLN A 93 -2.49 -10.55 -0.17
C GLN A 93 -3.12 -9.89 -1.40
N VAL A 94 -2.38 -9.03 -2.11
CA VAL A 94 -2.87 -8.33 -3.31
C VAL A 94 -3.21 -9.30 -4.43
N ARG A 95 -2.43 -10.39 -4.60
CA ARG A 95 -2.78 -11.47 -5.54
C ARG A 95 -4.11 -12.12 -5.17
N GLN A 96 -4.33 -12.44 -3.90
CA GLN A 96 -5.61 -12.99 -3.43
C GLN A 96 -6.78 -12.04 -3.67
N TRP A 97 -6.62 -10.75 -3.34
CA TRP A 97 -7.67 -9.75 -3.55
C TRP A 97 -8.02 -9.54 -5.02
N ARG A 98 -7.01 -9.62 -5.91
CA ARG A 98 -7.20 -9.53 -7.35
C ARG A 98 -7.98 -10.73 -7.92
N GLU A 99 -7.70 -11.93 -7.44
CA GLU A 99 -8.29 -13.18 -7.96
C GLU A 99 -9.67 -13.47 -7.36
N ALA A 100 -9.77 -13.49 -6.03
CA ALA A 100 -10.97 -13.86 -5.30
C ALA A 100 -11.99 -12.71 -5.19
N GLY A 101 -11.57 -11.48 -5.49
CA GLY A 101 -12.27 -10.27 -5.06
C GLY A 101 -11.84 -9.87 -3.65
N ALA A 102 -11.71 -8.57 -3.41
CA ALA A 102 -11.32 -8.06 -2.10
C ALA A 102 -12.51 -8.16 -1.13
N HIS A 103 -12.40 -9.03 -0.12
CA HIS A 103 -13.41 -9.25 0.92
C HIS A 103 -12.75 -9.20 2.30
N GLY A 104 -13.47 -8.68 3.30
CA GLY A 104 -12.95 -8.47 4.64
C GLY A 104 -12.11 -7.20 4.80
N THR A 105 -11.48 -7.02 5.96
CA THR A 105 -10.60 -5.88 6.25
C THR A 105 -9.16 -6.26 5.91
N PRO A 106 -8.51 -5.60 4.92
CA PRO A 106 -7.13 -5.86 4.61
C PRO A 106 -6.24 -5.39 5.76
N VAL A 107 -5.17 -6.13 6.04
CA VAL A 107 -4.19 -5.77 7.07
C VAL A 107 -2.81 -5.71 6.44
N LEU A 108 -2.23 -4.51 6.41
CA LEU A 108 -0.84 -4.29 6.08
C LEU A 108 0.02 -4.59 7.30
N THR A 109 1.02 -5.44 7.08
CA THR A 109 2.02 -5.78 8.09
C THR A 109 3.18 -4.79 7.99
N PHE A 110 3.37 -4.01 9.05
CA PHE A 110 4.45 -3.03 9.17
C PHE A 110 5.21 -3.27 10.47
N HIS A 111 6.50 -3.52 10.33
CA HIS A 111 7.44 -3.65 11.43
C HIS A 111 8.40 -2.47 11.37
N PRO A 112 8.27 -1.48 12.27
CA PRO A 112 9.21 -0.38 12.31
C PRO A 112 10.61 -0.95 12.55
N VAL A 113 11.51 -0.75 11.59
CA VAL A 113 12.92 -1.13 11.75
C VAL A 113 13.47 -0.27 12.88
N GLN A 114 13.83 -0.90 14.00
CA GLN A 114 14.50 -0.20 15.10
C GLN A 114 15.82 0.35 14.56
N GLU A 115 15.98 1.67 14.60
CA GLU A 115 17.30 2.27 14.41
C GLU A 115 18.17 1.84 15.60
N ALA A 116 19.26 1.15 15.29
CA ALA A 116 20.31 0.81 16.27
C ALA A 116 21.15 2.04 16.59
#